data_AF-A0A2E7FNP9-F1
#
_entry.id   AF-A0A2E7FNP9-F1
#
_cell.length_a   1.000
_cell.length_b   1.000
_cell.length_c   1.000
_cell.angle_alpha   90.00
_cell.angle_beta   90.00
_cell.angle_gamma   90.00
#
_symmetry.space_group_name_H-M   'P 1'
#
loop_
_entity.id
_entity.type
_entity.pdbx_description
1 polymer ?
#
loop_
_entity_poly.entity_id
_entity_poly.type
_entity_poly.pdbx_seq_one_letter_code
_entity_poly.pdbx_strand_id
1 'polypeptide(L)'
;VLAGLKENGLWENTIVVYVSDHGANQLVRHKQMPTEGGLHVPFIVRGPKQFVPKKQVRDDLVDILDLSATTLAWAGLDRPDWYEGQDLFGEDFSPRAFVAAAKDRLDHTIDRVRTIRTDRFRYTRNYKLDRILLQPQYRDQQPYTQNLHELYNTGKLSSKLTEIYFGERRPEELYDISKDPHQLYNLANDPKYANELEAHRVMLDEWLEKGDLGASEEPDEEIAFQDDGPAKWRKVNPEYEHLRKDSDGDGLSDDWEGYNERDPMDGKLLFTFDCGGWQTEGWLPNPGISNIAGFKGYLDFDLPRGQGSLVRSGLNADLARQGGLFSVAMSVSKPTLVWLSLNSGDGVMRKMAGPVTVLPGKSYKDAKFRIPEVGMVKAMRIDFQSEEGTIVEIESMRANSG
;
A
#
# COMPACT_ATOMS: atom_id res chain seq x y z
N VAL A 1 -7.68 -29.38 -26.78
CA VAL A 1 -8.85 -29.62 -25.90
C VAL A 1 -10.15 -29.75 -26.69
N LEU A 2 -10.69 -28.67 -27.30
CA LEU A 2 -12.01 -28.72 -27.94
C LEU A 2 -12.13 -29.74 -29.09
N ALA A 3 -11.09 -29.89 -29.93
CA ALA A 3 -11.05 -30.91 -30.97
C ALA A 3 -11.14 -32.33 -30.37
N GLY A 4 -10.38 -32.61 -29.32
CA GLY A 4 -10.40 -33.89 -28.61
C GLY A 4 -11.78 -34.24 -28.03
N LEU A 5 -12.52 -33.25 -27.48
CA LEU A 5 -13.91 -33.48 -27.03
C LEU A 5 -14.82 -33.92 -28.18
N LYS A 6 -14.64 -33.36 -29.38
CA LYS A 6 -15.43 -33.72 -30.57
C LYS A 6 -15.06 -35.09 -31.12
N GLU A 7 -13.77 -35.36 -31.25
CA GLU A 7 -13.24 -36.63 -31.78
C GLU A 7 -13.65 -37.84 -30.90
N ASN A 8 -13.82 -37.62 -29.60
CA ASN A 8 -14.25 -38.66 -28.65
C ASN A 8 -15.77 -38.69 -28.40
N GLY A 9 -16.57 -37.92 -29.14
CA GLY A 9 -18.02 -37.91 -28.98
C GLY A 9 -18.53 -37.29 -27.67
N LEU A 10 -17.68 -36.57 -26.92
CA LEU A 10 -18.02 -35.96 -25.63
C LEU A 10 -18.55 -34.52 -25.75
N TRP A 11 -18.45 -33.93 -26.94
CA TRP A 11 -18.75 -32.51 -27.18
C TRP A 11 -20.15 -32.07 -26.76
N GLU A 12 -21.17 -32.89 -27.03
CA GLU A 12 -22.57 -32.56 -26.67
C GLU A 12 -22.92 -32.87 -25.21
N ASN A 13 -22.00 -33.48 -24.46
CA ASN A 13 -22.16 -33.80 -23.03
C ASN A 13 -21.09 -33.12 -22.16
N THR A 14 -20.48 -32.04 -22.64
CA THR A 14 -19.43 -31.32 -21.92
C THR A 14 -19.75 -29.83 -21.82
N ILE A 15 -19.71 -29.31 -20.60
CA ILE A 15 -19.68 -27.87 -20.34
C ILE A 15 -18.22 -27.41 -20.34
N VAL A 16 -17.94 -26.33 -21.06
CA VAL A 16 -16.63 -25.71 -21.19
C VAL A 16 -16.73 -24.30 -20.62
N VAL A 17 -15.86 -24.00 -19.66
CA VAL A 17 -15.70 -22.67 -19.08
C VAL A 17 -14.30 -22.17 -19.40
N TYR A 18 -14.20 -20.98 -19.95
CA TYR A 18 -12.94 -20.26 -20.16
C TYR A 18 -12.94 -19.04 -19.23
N VAL A 19 -11.96 -19.01 -18.33
CA VAL A 19 -11.83 -17.97 -17.29
C VAL A 19 -10.34 -17.68 -17.04
N SER A 20 -10.04 -16.50 -16.49
CA SER A 20 -8.73 -16.19 -15.90
C SER A 20 -8.88 -16.06 -14.39
N ASP A 21 -7.89 -16.50 -13.62
CA ASP A 21 -7.87 -16.37 -12.16
C ASP A 21 -7.62 -14.93 -11.70
N HIS A 22 -6.86 -14.17 -12.49
CA HIS A 22 -6.59 -12.76 -12.25
C HIS A 22 -6.26 -12.02 -13.55
N GLY A 23 -6.06 -10.70 -13.46
CA GLY A 23 -5.63 -9.83 -14.55
C GLY A 23 -4.20 -10.07 -15.04
N ALA A 24 -3.77 -9.29 -16.05
CA ALA A 24 -2.48 -9.46 -16.70
C ALA A 24 -1.26 -9.38 -15.74
N ASN A 25 -0.33 -10.32 -15.87
CA ASN A 25 0.87 -10.40 -15.01
C ASN A 25 1.94 -9.33 -15.31
N GLN A 26 1.93 -8.74 -16.51
CA GLN A 26 2.96 -7.80 -16.98
C GLN A 26 2.54 -6.33 -16.88
N LEU A 27 1.43 -6.05 -16.18
CA LEU A 27 0.91 -4.70 -15.98
C LEU A 27 0.80 -4.42 -14.48
N VAL A 28 1.43 -3.33 -14.03
CA VAL A 28 1.68 -3.02 -12.60
C VAL A 28 0.39 -2.82 -11.79
N ARG A 29 -0.70 -2.38 -12.43
CA ARG A 29 -2.01 -2.22 -11.79
C ARG A 29 -2.96 -3.41 -12.00
N HIS A 30 -2.49 -4.55 -12.51
CA HIS A 30 -3.33 -5.72 -12.79
C HIS A 30 -3.12 -6.81 -11.74
N LYS A 31 -2.35 -7.87 -12.04
CA LYS A 31 -2.09 -8.96 -11.08
C LYS A 31 -1.60 -8.36 -9.76
N GLN A 32 -2.13 -8.88 -8.65
CA GLN A 32 -1.91 -8.41 -7.27
C GLN A 32 -2.61 -7.10 -6.86
N MET A 33 -3.43 -6.51 -7.74
CA MET A 33 -4.12 -5.25 -7.44
C MET A 33 -5.64 -5.42 -7.59
N PRO A 34 -6.46 -5.00 -6.61
CA PRO A 34 -7.91 -5.11 -6.68
C PRO A 34 -8.54 -3.97 -7.53
N THR A 35 -8.00 -3.75 -8.72
CA THR A 35 -8.49 -2.79 -9.72
C THR A 35 -9.34 -3.50 -10.77
N GLU A 36 -9.96 -2.76 -11.69
CA GLU A 36 -10.55 -3.33 -12.90
C GLU A 36 -9.53 -4.15 -13.68
N GLY A 37 -8.29 -3.67 -13.80
CA GLY A 37 -7.24 -4.40 -14.49
C GLY A 37 -6.90 -5.76 -13.84
N GLY A 38 -7.00 -5.86 -12.51
CA GLY A 38 -6.68 -7.08 -11.78
C GLY A 38 -7.84 -8.06 -11.61
N LEU A 39 -9.07 -7.56 -11.59
CA LEU A 39 -10.27 -8.34 -11.24
C LEU A 39 -11.22 -8.59 -12.41
N HIS A 40 -11.23 -7.73 -13.43
CA HIS A 40 -12.09 -7.92 -14.60
C HIS A 40 -11.44 -8.90 -15.58
N VAL A 41 -11.88 -10.16 -15.49
CA VAL A 41 -11.33 -11.29 -16.24
C VAL A 41 -12.32 -11.81 -17.28
N PRO A 42 -11.85 -12.47 -18.36
CA PRO A 42 -12.76 -13.16 -19.27
C PRO A 42 -13.55 -14.24 -18.52
N PHE A 43 -14.83 -14.39 -18.83
CA PHE A 43 -15.68 -15.47 -18.32
C PHE A 43 -16.63 -15.93 -19.43
N ILE A 44 -16.32 -17.06 -20.07
CA ILE A 44 -17.09 -17.58 -21.20
C ILE A 44 -17.53 -19.00 -20.88
N VAL A 45 -18.84 -19.24 -20.95
CA VAL A 45 -19.45 -20.56 -20.70
C VAL A 45 -20.10 -21.07 -21.98
N ARG A 46 -19.82 -22.33 -22.32
CA ARG A 46 -20.51 -23.07 -23.38
C ARG A 46 -20.91 -24.43 -22.85
N GLY A 47 -22.12 -24.88 -23.14
CA GLY A 47 -22.56 -26.21 -22.75
C GLY A 47 -23.79 -26.68 -23.52
N PRO A 48 -24.31 -27.87 -23.17
CA PRO A 48 -25.59 -28.36 -23.68
C PRO A 48 -26.73 -27.40 -23.35
N LYS A 49 -27.75 -27.34 -24.21
CA LYS A 49 -28.86 -26.36 -24.10
C LYS A 49 -29.60 -26.42 -22.77
N GLN A 50 -29.66 -27.58 -22.11
CA GLN A 50 -30.29 -27.73 -20.80
C GLN A 50 -29.55 -27.00 -19.67
N PHE A 51 -28.25 -26.76 -19.81
CA PHE A 51 -27.41 -26.10 -18.80
C PHE A 51 -27.04 -24.67 -19.20
N VAL A 52 -26.85 -24.43 -20.50
CA VAL A 52 -26.47 -23.13 -21.08
C VAL A 52 -27.46 -22.82 -22.22
N PRO A 53 -28.66 -22.30 -21.90
CA PRO A 53 -29.79 -22.32 -22.82
C PRO A 53 -29.72 -21.28 -23.94
N LYS A 54 -28.94 -20.21 -23.75
CA LYS A 54 -28.89 -19.06 -24.66
C LYS A 54 -27.46 -18.65 -24.94
N LYS A 55 -27.20 -18.31 -26.21
CA LYS A 55 -26.00 -17.56 -26.61
C LYS A 55 -26.30 -16.09 -26.41
N GLN A 56 -25.68 -15.47 -25.41
CA GLN A 56 -25.90 -14.07 -25.06
C GLN A 56 -24.67 -13.49 -24.39
N VAL A 57 -24.58 -12.16 -24.40
CA VAL A 57 -23.71 -11.41 -23.48
C VAL A 57 -24.56 -11.04 -22.27
N ARG A 58 -23.96 -11.12 -21.08
CA ARG A 58 -24.57 -10.73 -19.82
C ARG A 58 -23.73 -9.62 -19.23
N ASP A 59 -24.40 -8.56 -18.76
CA ASP A 59 -23.76 -7.42 -18.11
C ASP A 59 -23.92 -7.48 -16.58
N ASP A 60 -24.43 -8.61 -16.06
CA ASP A 60 -24.54 -8.87 -14.63
C ASP A 60 -23.14 -8.85 -13.99
N LEU A 61 -23.07 -8.36 -12.75
CA LEU A 61 -21.88 -8.53 -11.94
C LEU A 61 -21.73 -10.00 -11.53
N VAL A 62 -20.59 -10.60 -11.87
CA VAL A 62 -20.26 -12.00 -11.59
C VAL A 62 -19.02 -12.07 -10.71
N ASP A 63 -19.07 -12.93 -9.70
CA ASP A 63 -17.90 -13.31 -8.89
C ASP A 63 -17.44 -14.71 -9.33
N ILE A 64 -16.14 -14.99 -9.30
CA ILE A 64 -15.63 -16.31 -9.66
C ILE A 64 -16.16 -17.41 -8.72
N LEU A 65 -16.61 -17.07 -7.50
CA LEU A 65 -17.33 -17.98 -6.61
C LEU A 65 -18.63 -18.52 -7.25
N ASP A 66 -19.25 -17.77 -8.15
CA ASP A 66 -20.47 -18.19 -8.87
C ASP A 66 -20.21 -19.39 -9.77
N LEU A 67 -18.99 -19.51 -10.29
CA LEU A 67 -18.63 -20.68 -11.07
C LEU A 67 -18.72 -21.95 -10.23
N SER A 68 -18.30 -21.91 -8.97
CA SER A 68 -18.37 -23.08 -8.08
C SER A 68 -19.80 -23.41 -7.69
N ALA A 69 -20.63 -22.40 -7.42
CA ALA A 69 -22.06 -22.62 -7.14
C ALA A 69 -22.79 -23.20 -8.35
N THR A 70 -22.51 -22.66 -9.55
CA THR A 70 -23.03 -23.15 -10.82
C THR A 70 -22.60 -24.60 -11.10
N THR A 71 -21.35 -24.97 -10.81
CA THR A 71 -20.89 -26.35 -11.04
C THR A 71 -21.50 -27.35 -10.05
N LEU A 72 -21.76 -26.95 -8.80
CA LEU A 72 -22.53 -27.77 -7.85
C LEU A 72 -23.94 -28.03 -8.37
N ALA A 73 -24.63 -26.98 -8.82
CA ALA A 73 -25.98 -27.09 -9.39
C ALA A 73 -26.02 -28.02 -10.62
N TRP A 74 -25.07 -27.87 -11.55
CA TRP A 74 -24.96 -28.77 -12.71
C TRP A 74 -24.65 -30.23 -12.34
N ALA A 75 -23.97 -30.45 -11.22
CA ALA A 75 -23.71 -31.78 -10.68
C ALA A 75 -24.91 -32.37 -9.90
N GLY A 76 -25.98 -31.59 -9.71
CA GLY A 76 -27.13 -31.99 -8.88
C GLY A 76 -26.82 -32.02 -7.39
N LEU A 77 -25.86 -31.21 -6.93
CA LEU A 77 -25.45 -31.08 -5.54
C LEU A 77 -25.96 -29.78 -4.94
N ASP A 78 -26.36 -29.83 -3.67
CA ASP A 78 -26.78 -28.63 -2.93
C ASP A 78 -25.59 -27.72 -2.63
N ARG A 79 -25.81 -26.41 -2.74
CA ARG A 79 -24.85 -25.38 -2.30
C ARG A 79 -24.93 -25.24 -0.78
N PRO A 80 -23.80 -25.22 -0.05
CA PRO A 80 -23.83 -24.92 1.39
C PRO A 80 -24.37 -23.51 1.69
N ASP A 81 -25.12 -23.36 2.79
CA ASP A 81 -25.77 -22.09 3.16
C ASP A 81 -24.79 -20.94 3.40
N TRP A 82 -23.54 -21.23 3.79
CA TRP A 82 -22.50 -20.24 4.02
C TRP A 82 -21.80 -19.76 2.74
N TYR A 83 -22.06 -20.40 1.58
CA TYR A 83 -21.38 -20.09 0.34
C TYR A 83 -22.05 -18.94 -0.41
N GLU A 84 -21.31 -17.87 -0.69
CA GLU A 84 -21.87 -16.64 -1.29
C GLU A 84 -22.07 -16.71 -2.82
N GLY A 85 -21.43 -17.66 -3.50
CA GLY A 85 -21.56 -17.82 -4.95
C GLY A 85 -22.97 -18.25 -5.37
N GLN A 86 -23.46 -17.77 -6.51
CA GLN A 86 -24.80 -18.07 -7.04
C GLN A 86 -24.74 -19.01 -8.26
N ASP A 87 -25.76 -19.85 -8.45
CA ASP A 87 -25.93 -20.55 -9.72
C ASP A 87 -26.34 -19.53 -10.80
N LEU A 88 -25.44 -19.30 -11.76
CA LEU A 88 -25.64 -18.34 -12.84
C LEU A 88 -26.76 -18.74 -13.81
N PHE A 89 -27.21 -19.99 -13.79
CA PHE A 89 -28.23 -20.52 -14.69
C PHE A 89 -29.48 -21.01 -13.95
N GLY A 90 -29.53 -20.83 -12.63
CA GLY A 90 -30.68 -21.18 -11.78
C GLY A 90 -31.87 -20.28 -12.04
N GLU A 91 -33.09 -20.79 -11.78
CA GLU A 91 -34.33 -20.02 -11.91
C GLU A 91 -34.45 -18.92 -10.84
N ASP A 92 -33.75 -19.08 -9.72
CA ASP A 92 -33.67 -18.16 -8.59
C ASP A 92 -32.47 -17.19 -8.69
N PHE A 93 -31.72 -17.21 -9.80
CA PHE A 93 -30.60 -16.27 -10.00
C PHE A 93 -31.09 -14.81 -9.92
N SER A 94 -30.43 -14.03 -9.07
CA SER A 94 -30.67 -12.59 -8.94
C SER A 94 -29.37 -11.82 -9.13
N PRO A 95 -29.30 -10.85 -10.07
CA PRO A 95 -28.12 -10.01 -10.22
C PRO A 95 -27.73 -9.34 -8.90
N ARG A 96 -26.47 -9.53 -8.48
CA ARG A 96 -25.94 -8.90 -7.28
C ARG A 96 -25.84 -7.38 -7.46
N ALA A 97 -26.06 -6.64 -6.38
CA ALA A 97 -25.88 -5.18 -6.37
C ALA A 97 -24.39 -4.78 -6.43
N PHE A 98 -23.51 -5.61 -5.89
CA PHE A 98 -22.07 -5.37 -5.90
C PHE A 98 -21.25 -6.67 -5.87
N VAL A 99 -19.97 -6.59 -6.26
CA VAL A 99 -18.91 -7.58 -6.00
C VAL A 99 -17.90 -6.97 -5.05
N ALA A 100 -17.56 -7.70 -3.99
CA ALA A 100 -16.49 -7.33 -3.08
C ALA A 100 -15.19 -8.03 -3.47
N ALA A 101 -14.06 -7.40 -3.17
CA ALA A 101 -12.74 -8.03 -3.30
C ALA A 101 -11.78 -7.53 -2.22
N ALA A 102 -10.81 -8.37 -1.87
CA ALA A 102 -9.79 -8.05 -0.89
C ALA A 102 -8.38 -8.29 -1.45
N LYS A 103 -7.42 -7.53 -0.91
CA LYS A 103 -5.99 -7.77 -1.01
C LYS A 103 -5.42 -7.67 0.41
N ASP A 104 -4.66 -8.67 0.80
CA ASP A 104 -3.86 -8.68 2.02
C ASP A 104 -2.38 -8.85 1.63
N ARG A 105 -1.68 -9.84 2.19
CA ARG A 105 -0.33 -10.20 1.75
C ARG A 105 -0.32 -10.80 0.36
N LEU A 106 0.60 -10.31 -0.48
CA LEU A 106 0.88 -10.87 -1.79
C LEU A 106 2.38 -11.08 -1.94
N ASP A 107 2.78 -12.34 -1.93
CA ASP A 107 4.18 -12.75 -1.76
C ASP A 107 4.72 -12.26 -0.39
N HIS A 108 5.67 -11.32 -0.35
CA HIS A 108 6.25 -10.76 0.89
C HIS A 108 5.70 -9.38 1.23
N THR A 109 4.96 -8.78 0.29
CA THR A 109 4.43 -7.44 0.46
C THR A 109 3.10 -7.53 1.20
N ILE A 110 3.06 -6.95 2.40
CA ILE A 110 1.84 -6.86 3.20
C ILE A 110 1.12 -5.56 2.88
N ASP A 111 -0.18 -5.67 2.68
CA ASP A 111 -1.11 -4.56 2.48
C ASP A 111 -2.44 -4.97 3.11
N ARG A 112 -3.39 -4.04 3.18
CA ARG A 112 -4.78 -4.37 3.45
C ARG A 112 -5.66 -3.41 2.66
N VAL A 113 -6.30 -3.95 1.63
CA VAL A 113 -7.18 -3.22 0.72
C VAL A 113 -8.49 -3.98 0.59
N ARG A 114 -9.60 -3.25 0.62
CA ARG A 114 -10.95 -3.79 0.42
C ARG A 114 -11.66 -2.96 -0.63
N THR A 115 -12.38 -3.59 -1.54
CA THR A 115 -13.03 -2.89 -2.66
C THR A 115 -14.45 -3.38 -2.89
N ILE A 116 -15.31 -2.46 -3.31
CA ILE A 116 -16.68 -2.73 -3.73
C ILE A 116 -16.83 -2.26 -5.17
N ARG A 117 -17.35 -3.13 -6.03
CA ARG A 117 -17.69 -2.82 -7.43
C ARG A 117 -19.20 -2.97 -7.63
N THR A 118 -19.88 -1.86 -7.90
CA THR A 118 -21.28 -1.83 -8.35
C THR A 118 -21.36 -1.96 -9.88
N ASP A 119 -22.49 -1.66 -10.53
CA ASP A 119 -22.59 -1.63 -12.00
C ASP A 119 -21.71 -0.51 -12.59
N ARG A 120 -21.60 0.64 -11.91
CA ARG A 120 -20.91 1.83 -12.42
C ARG A 120 -19.65 2.26 -11.68
N PHE A 121 -19.60 2.10 -10.36
CA PHE A 121 -18.50 2.59 -9.56
C PHE A 121 -17.64 1.47 -8.98
N ARG A 122 -16.35 1.76 -8.77
CA ARG A 122 -15.47 0.98 -7.90
C ARG A 122 -14.99 1.87 -6.76
N TYR A 123 -15.25 1.43 -5.54
CA TYR A 123 -14.73 2.02 -4.31
C TYR A 123 -13.60 1.13 -3.77
N THR A 124 -12.56 1.76 -3.27
CA THR A 124 -11.40 1.12 -2.64
C THR A 124 -11.12 1.81 -1.31
N ARG A 125 -10.96 1.01 -0.25
CA ARG A 125 -10.46 1.47 1.05
C ARG A 125 -9.08 0.87 1.30
N ASN A 126 -8.09 1.72 1.52
CA ASN A 126 -6.71 1.37 1.82
C ASN A 126 -6.45 1.55 3.32
N TYR A 127 -5.88 0.54 3.97
CA TYR A 127 -5.62 0.58 5.42
C TYR A 127 -4.15 0.81 5.77
N LYS A 128 -3.21 0.45 4.88
CA LYS A 128 -1.78 0.74 5.03
C LYS A 128 -1.44 1.99 4.22
N LEU A 129 -1.29 3.13 4.91
CA LEU A 129 -1.05 4.44 4.29
C LEU A 129 0.40 4.90 4.37
N ASP A 130 1.22 4.16 5.10
CA ASP A 130 2.64 4.39 5.37
C ASP A 130 3.57 3.99 4.20
N ARG A 131 3.00 3.62 3.05
CA ARG A 131 3.71 3.13 1.87
C ARG A 131 3.00 3.54 0.58
N ILE A 132 3.77 3.65 -0.49
CA ILE A 132 3.27 3.96 -1.84
C ILE A 132 2.58 2.73 -2.48
N LEU A 133 1.88 2.92 -3.61
CA LEU A 133 1.27 1.81 -4.36
C LEU A 133 2.34 0.85 -4.92
N LEU A 134 3.39 1.39 -5.56
CA LEU A 134 4.43 0.60 -6.22
C LEU A 134 5.51 0.17 -5.23
N GLN A 135 5.15 -0.79 -4.38
CA GLN A 135 6.06 -1.41 -3.43
C GLN A 135 7.06 -2.35 -4.16
N PRO A 136 8.23 -2.65 -3.55
CA PRO A 136 9.22 -3.55 -4.12
C PRO A 136 8.63 -4.95 -4.30
N GLN A 137 8.94 -5.55 -5.43
CA GLN A 137 8.27 -6.76 -5.89
C GLN A 137 9.14 -7.57 -6.85
N TYR A 138 8.76 -8.83 -7.08
CA TYR A 138 9.46 -9.71 -8.03
C TYR A 138 9.51 -9.17 -9.48
N ARG A 139 8.67 -8.18 -9.81
CA ARG A 139 8.62 -7.51 -11.12
C ARG A 139 9.61 -6.35 -11.25
N ASP A 140 10.37 -6.00 -10.23
CA ASP A 140 11.27 -4.82 -10.27
C ASP A 140 12.39 -4.94 -11.31
N GLN A 141 12.78 -6.18 -11.65
CA GLN A 141 13.77 -6.47 -12.69
C GLN A 141 13.18 -6.50 -14.10
N GLN A 142 11.88 -6.29 -14.26
CA GLN A 142 11.23 -6.32 -15.57
C GLN A 142 11.40 -4.97 -16.28
N PRO A 143 11.57 -4.94 -17.62
CA PRO A 143 11.83 -3.70 -18.36
C PRO A 143 10.78 -2.61 -18.15
N TYR A 144 9.50 -2.98 -18.00
CA TYR A 144 8.43 -2.01 -17.78
C TYR A 144 8.50 -1.34 -16.40
N THR A 145 8.93 -2.06 -15.36
CA THR A 145 9.09 -1.50 -14.00
C THR A 145 10.34 -0.63 -13.94
N GLN A 146 11.46 -1.08 -14.52
CA GLN A 146 12.69 -0.29 -14.61
C GLN A 146 12.47 1.04 -15.36
N ASN A 147 11.74 1.00 -16.48
CA ASN A 147 11.37 2.20 -17.21
C ASN A 147 10.49 3.16 -16.38
N LEU A 148 9.53 2.66 -15.60
CA LEU A 148 8.73 3.50 -14.69
C LEU A 148 9.62 4.22 -13.66
N HIS A 149 10.57 3.50 -13.05
CA HIS A 149 11.53 4.10 -12.11
C HIS A 149 12.48 5.10 -12.79
N GLU A 150 13.00 4.81 -13.98
CA GLU A 150 13.86 5.74 -14.72
C GLU A 150 13.10 7.03 -15.06
N LEU A 151 11.87 6.93 -15.55
CA LEU A 151 11.04 8.08 -15.86
C LEU A 151 10.73 8.90 -14.60
N TYR A 152 10.49 8.25 -13.47
CA TYR A 152 10.28 8.93 -12.19
C TYR A 152 11.56 9.69 -11.77
N ASN A 153 12.70 9.00 -11.70
CA ASN A 153 13.98 9.57 -11.26
C ASN A 153 14.48 10.70 -12.17
N THR A 154 14.13 10.66 -13.46
CA THR A 154 14.50 11.72 -14.42
C THR A 154 13.46 12.83 -14.55
N GLY A 155 12.37 12.79 -13.76
CA GLY A 155 11.28 13.77 -13.80
C GLY A 155 10.47 13.76 -15.12
N LYS A 156 10.56 12.67 -15.89
CA LYS A 156 9.88 12.50 -17.20
C LYS A 156 8.56 11.75 -17.08
N LEU A 157 8.30 11.08 -15.96
CA LEU A 157 7.02 10.43 -15.71
C LEU A 157 5.92 11.49 -15.57
N SER A 158 4.75 11.24 -16.16
CA SER A 158 3.65 12.19 -16.08
C SER A 158 3.19 12.38 -14.63
N SER A 159 2.78 13.60 -14.26
CA SER A 159 2.33 13.92 -12.90
C SER A 159 1.29 12.94 -12.37
N LYS A 160 0.36 12.52 -13.23
CA LYS A 160 -0.68 11.54 -12.87
C LYS A 160 -0.11 10.15 -12.56
N LEU A 161 0.86 9.66 -13.33
CA LEU A 161 1.47 8.36 -13.04
C LEU A 161 2.41 8.44 -11.82
N THR A 162 3.07 9.58 -11.63
CA THR A 162 3.85 9.88 -10.42
C THR A 162 2.96 9.83 -9.17
N GLU A 163 1.80 10.49 -9.20
CA GLU A 163 0.80 10.44 -8.12
C GLU A 163 0.33 9.02 -7.83
N ILE A 164 0.00 8.24 -8.88
CA ILE A 164 -0.55 6.89 -8.72
C ILE A 164 0.48 5.89 -8.18
N TYR A 165 1.69 5.87 -8.73
CA TYR A 165 2.67 4.83 -8.41
C TYR A 165 3.56 5.21 -7.22
N PHE A 166 3.90 6.48 -7.11
CA PHE A 166 4.93 6.96 -6.20
C PHE A 166 4.41 7.95 -5.19
N GLY A 167 3.19 8.48 -5.29
CA GLY A 167 2.66 9.48 -4.37
C GLY A 167 1.98 8.92 -3.13
N GLU A 168 1.43 9.83 -2.33
CA GLU A 168 0.70 9.54 -1.10
C GLU A 168 -0.45 8.54 -1.34
N ARG A 169 -0.46 7.45 -0.58
CA ARG A 169 -1.55 6.47 -0.61
C ARG A 169 -2.80 7.07 0.03
N ARG A 170 -3.86 7.24 -0.78
CA ARG A 170 -5.15 7.76 -0.31
C ARG A 170 -5.89 6.70 0.52
N PRO A 171 -6.52 7.07 1.66
CA PRO A 171 -7.33 6.13 2.46
C PRO A 171 -8.53 5.60 1.68
N GLU A 172 -9.08 6.41 0.78
CA GLU A 172 -10.26 6.07 0.00
C GLU A 172 -10.11 6.50 -1.45
N GLU A 173 -10.58 5.64 -2.35
CA GLU A 173 -10.58 5.89 -3.78
C GLU A 173 -11.95 5.52 -4.37
N LEU A 174 -12.54 6.39 -5.17
CA LEU A 174 -13.81 6.15 -5.87
C LEU A 174 -13.64 6.47 -7.35
N TYR A 175 -14.05 5.56 -8.24
CA TYR A 175 -13.92 5.73 -9.68
C TYR A 175 -15.23 5.41 -10.40
N ASP A 176 -15.62 6.27 -11.34
CA ASP A 176 -16.71 6.02 -12.29
C ASP A 176 -16.16 5.19 -13.46
N ILE A 177 -16.29 3.86 -13.38
CA ILE A 177 -15.67 2.92 -14.32
C ILE A 177 -16.22 3.09 -15.73
N SER A 178 -17.45 3.57 -15.88
CA SER A 178 -18.05 3.87 -17.19
C SER A 178 -17.32 4.98 -17.96
N LYS A 179 -16.59 5.86 -17.25
CA LYS A 179 -15.87 7.01 -17.83
C LYS A 179 -14.35 6.88 -17.70
N ASP A 180 -13.91 6.25 -16.62
CA ASP A 180 -12.50 6.07 -16.27
C ASP A 180 -12.22 4.58 -15.97
N PRO A 181 -12.25 3.72 -17.01
CA PRO A 181 -12.00 2.28 -16.84
C PRO A 181 -10.58 1.96 -16.37
N HIS A 182 -9.67 2.93 -16.44
CA HIS A 182 -8.28 2.81 -16.00
C HIS A 182 -8.05 3.37 -14.59
N GLN A 183 -9.11 3.91 -13.94
CA GLN A 183 -9.07 4.40 -12.57
C GLN A 183 -7.92 5.38 -12.33
N LEU A 184 -7.82 6.42 -13.16
CA LEU A 184 -6.80 7.45 -13.09
C LEU A 184 -7.22 8.62 -12.20
N TYR A 185 -8.52 8.94 -12.13
CA TYR A 185 -9.02 10.13 -11.45
C TYR A 185 -9.91 9.74 -10.27
N ASN A 186 -9.33 9.80 -9.07
CA ASN A 186 -10.05 9.53 -7.83
C ASN A 186 -11.10 10.62 -7.55
N LEU A 187 -12.35 10.21 -7.38
CA LEU A 187 -13.51 11.05 -7.12
C LEU A 187 -13.86 11.18 -5.62
N ALA A 188 -13.13 10.51 -4.72
CA ALA A 188 -13.47 10.45 -3.29
C ALA A 188 -13.54 11.84 -2.61
N ASN A 189 -12.76 12.80 -3.08
CA ASN A 189 -12.77 14.18 -2.56
C ASN A 189 -13.68 15.13 -3.36
N ASP A 190 -14.36 14.66 -4.40
CA ASP A 190 -15.30 15.49 -5.17
C ASP A 190 -16.66 15.52 -4.45
N PRO A 191 -17.11 16.69 -3.95
CA PRO A 191 -18.37 16.81 -3.22
C PRO A 191 -19.60 16.37 -4.04
N LYS A 192 -19.50 16.37 -5.39
CA LYS A 192 -20.57 15.87 -6.25
C LYS A 192 -20.85 14.38 -6.06
N TYR A 193 -19.85 13.60 -5.65
CA TYR A 193 -19.93 12.16 -5.48
C TYR A 193 -20.05 11.74 -4.00
N ALA A 194 -20.25 12.67 -3.08
CA ALA A 194 -20.29 12.38 -1.64
C ALA A 194 -21.34 11.33 -1.26
N ASN A 195 -22.55 11.40 -1.85
CA ASN A 195 -23.60 10.40 -1.60
C ASN A 195 -23.23 9.01 -2.16
N GLU A 196 -22.54 8.96 -3.30
CA GLU A 196 -22.10 7.71 -3.92
C GLU A 196 -20.99 7.05 -3.09
N LEU A 197 -20.04 7.86 -2.62
CA LEU A 197 -18.98 7.43 -1.72
C LEU A 197 -19.57 6.85 -0.42
N GLU A 198 -20.55 7.54 0.17
CA GLU A 198 -21.20 7.08 1.39
C GLU A 198 -21.96 5.77 1.18
N ALA A 199 -22.69 5.62 0.07
CA ALA A 199 -23.36 4.36 -0.26
C ALA A 199 -22.37 3.20 -0.38
N HIS A 200 -21.19 3.41 -0.99
CA HIS A 200 -20.15 2.38 -1.10
C HIS A 200 -19.46 2.06 0.22
N ARG A 201 -19.30 3.04 1.12
CA ARG A 201 -18.82 2.79 2.48
C ARG A 201 -19.76 1.86 3.22
N VAL A 202 -21.07 2.13 3.18
CA VAL A 202 -22.09 1.28 3.80
C VAL A 202 -22.04 -0.14 3.23
N MET A 203 -22.01 -0.30 1.90
CA MET A 203 -21.89 -1.64 1.29
C MET A 203 -20.62 -2.38 1.73
N LEU A 204 -19.49 -1.65 1.83
CA LEU A 204 -18.24 -2.26 2.30
C LEU A 204 -18.35 -2.69 3.76
N ASP A 205 -18.88 -1.82 4.63
CA ASP A 205 -19.02 -2.09 6.06
C ASP A 205 -19.96 -3.28 6.30
N GLU A 206 -21.11 -3.34 5.61
CA GLU A 206 -22.04 -4.49 5.65
C GLU A 206 -21.38 -5.80 5.21
N TRP A 207 -20.52 -5.76 4.20
CA TRP A 207 -19.78 -6.95 3.77
C TRP A 207 -18.73 -7.37 4.81
N LEU A 208 -18.00 -6.42 5.38
CA LEU A 208 -16.99 -6.69 6.42
C LEU A 208 -17.61 -7.20 7.73
N GLU A 209 -18.82 -6.77 8.07
CA GLU A 209 -19.56 -7.25 9.25
C GLU A 209 -19.86 -8.76 9.21
N LYS A 210 -19.90 -9.36 8.01
CA LYS A 210 -20.02 -10.82 7.87
C LYS A 210 -18.75 -11.58 8.27
N GLY A 211 -17.60 -10.90 8.29
CA GLY A 211 -16.31 -11.43 8.72
C GLY A 211 -15.16 -11.03 7.79
N ASP A 212 -14.10 -10.47 8.37
CA ASP A 212 -12.83 -10.15 7.69
C ASP A 212 -11.65 -10.68 8.53
N LEU A 213 -11.17 -11.88 8.19
CA LEU A 213 -10.02 -12.48 8.88
C LEU A 213 -8.70 -11.75 8.61
N GLY A 214 -8.64 -10.92 7.57
CA GLY A 214 -7.49 -10.04 7.29
C GLY A 214 -7.56 -8.71 8.04
N ALA A 215 -8.48 -8.55 9.00
CA ALA A 215 -8.58 -7.32 9.80
C ALA A 215 -7.48 -7.19 10.87
N SER A 216 -6.90 -8.31 11.31
CA SER A 216 -5.76 -8.35 12.21
C SER A 216 -4.45 -8.52 11.45
N GLU A 217 -3.35 -8.02 12.01
CA GLU A 217 -2.01 -8.28 11.50
C GLU A 217 -1.68 -9.78 11.56
N GLU A 218 -0.82 -10.24 10.65
CA GLU A 218 -0.31 -11.63 10.66
C GLU A 218 0.51 -11.87 11.95
N PRO A 219 0.40 -13.06 12.58
CA PRO A 219 1.24 -13.41 13.73
C PRO A 219 2.73 -13.43 13.38
N ASP A 220 3.58 -13.14 14.37
CA ASP A 220 5.03 -13.13 14.20
C ASP A 220 5.57 -14.46 13.67
N GLU A 221 4.97 -15.60 14.05
CA GLU A 221 5.39 -16.91 13.56
C GLU A 221 5.15 -17.08 12.05
N GLU A 222 4.04 -16.54 11.53
CA GLU A 222 3.72 -16.58 10.10
C GLU A 222 4.62 -15.62 9.32
N ILE A 223 4.85 -14.42 9.84
CA ILE A 223 5.78 -13.44 9.22
C ILE A 223 7.20 -14.03 9.18
N ALA A 224 7.69 -14.57 10.30
CA ALA A 224 9.02 -15.18 10.38
C ALA A 224 9.20 -16.35 9.40
N PHE A 225 8.17 -17.18 9.21
CA PHE A 225 8.21 -18.27 8.23
C PHE A 225 8.40 -17.77 6.79
N GLN A 226 7.90 -16.58 6.47
CA GLN A 226 8.02 -15.99 5.13
C GLN A 226 9.35 -15.25 4.93
N ASP A 227 10.09 -14.90 5.99
CA ASP A 227 11.31 -14.06 5.87
C ASP A 227 12.47 -14.76 5.14
N ASP A 228 12.42 -16.09 5.05
CA ASP A 228 13.45 -16.90 4.39
C ASP A 228 13.35 -16.83 2.86
N GLY A 229 14.49 -16.55 2.19
CA GLY A 229 14.66 -16.77 0.76
C GLY A 229 15.64 -15.82 0.06
N PRO A 230 16.02 -16.13 -1.20
CA PRO A 230 17.13 -15.46 -1.88
C PRO A 230 16.76 -14.11 -2.53
N ALA A 231 15.48 -13.76 -2.54
CA ALA A 231 14.99 -12.59 -3.26
C ALA A 231 15.23 -11.31 -2.45
N LYS A 232 16.00 -10.37 -3.02
CA LYS A 232 16.38 -9.12 -2.35
C LYS A 232 15.18 -8.29 -1.86
N TRP A 233 14.11 -8.19 -2.64
CA TRP A 233 12.90 -7.41 -2.30
C TRP A 233 12.11 -7.97 -1.11
N ARG A 234 12.49 -9.13 -0.55
CA ARG A 234 11.84 -9.65 0.67
C ARG A 234 12.24 -8.84 1.91
N LYS A 235 13.44 -8.25 1.89
CA LYS A 235 14.11 -7.62 3.02
C LYS A 235 13.77 -6.15 3.29
N VAL A 236 12.67 -5.66 2.70
CA VAL A 236 12.29 -4.23 2.75
C VAL A 236 10.90 -3.96 3.32
N ASN A 237 10.16 -5.01 3.65
CA ASN A 237 8.80 -4.90 4.15
C ASN A 237 8.81 -4.56 5.65
N PRO A 238 8.11 -3.50 6.09
CA PRO A 238 8.20 -2.99 7.47
C PRO A 238 7.69 -3.98 8.52
N GLU A 239 6.70 -4.80 8.17
CA GLU A 239 6.13 -5.81 9.07
C GLU A 239 7.15 -6.88 9.54
N TYR A 240 8.30 -6.99 8.88
CA TYR A 240 9.34 -7.95 9.24
C TYR A 240 10.45 -7.32 10.09
N GLU A 241 10.53 -5.98 10.14
CA GLU A 241 11.67 -5.28 10.73
C GLU A 241 11.83 -5.56 12.23
N HIS A 242 10.74 -5.73 12.98
CA HIS A 242 10.83 -6.06 14.41
C HIS A 242 11.28 -7.49 14.70
N LEU A 243 11.24 -8.37 13.70
CA LEU A 243 11.68 -9.77 13.80
C LEU A 243 13.11 -9.96 13.31
N ARG A 244 13.58 -9.08 12.43
CA ARG A 244 14.92 -9.12 11.89
C ARG A 244 15.94 -8.57 12.90
N LYS A 245 17.19 -8.95 12.69
CA LYS A 245 18.29 -8.52 13.53
C LYS A 245 18.68 -7.09 13.19
N ASP A 246 18.75 -6.23 14.19
CA ASP A 246 19.36 -4.90 14.18
C ASP A 246 20.57 -4.97 15.13
N SER A 247 21.78 -5.03 14.56
CA SER A 247 23.01 -5.28 15.30
C SER A 247 23.57 -4.06 16.02
N ASP A 248 23.30 -2.86 15.51
CA ASP A 248 23.91 -1.62 15.98
C ASP A 248 22.92 -0.65 16.65
N GLY A 249 21.63 -0.98 16.59
CA GLY A 249 20.54 -0.33 17.28
C GLY A 249 20.03 0.93 16.60
N ASP A 250 20.39 1.19 15.35
CA ASP A 250 19.96 2.39 14.63
C ASP A 250 18.45 2.39 14.29
N GLY A 251 17.79 1.24 14.48
CA GLY A 251 16.37 1.03 14.31
C GLY A 251 15.98 0.38 12.98
N LEU A 252 16.96 0.03 12.14
CA LEU A 252 16.77 -0.66 10.87
C LEU A 252 17.46 -2.02 10.94
N SER A 253 16.90 -3.04 10.31
CA SER A 253 17.53 -4.35 10.34
C SER A 253 18.75 -4.45 9.42
N ASP A 254 19.73 -5.28 9.80
CA ASP A 254 20.97 -5.51 9.04
C ASP A 254 20.67 -5.86 7.55
N ASP A 255 19.63 -6.67 7.34
CA ASP A 255 19.18 -7.12 6.01
C ASP A 255 18.58 -5.97 5.18
N TRP A 256 17.79 -5.10 5.84
CA TRP A 256 17.18 -3.93 5.22
C TRP A 256 18.25 -2.90 4.83
N GLU A 257 19.21 -2.67 5.72
CA GLU A 257 20.33 -1.77 5.47
C GLU A 257 21.20 -2.28 4.33
N GLY A 258 21.53 -3.57 4.33
CA GLY A 258 22.25 -4.21 3.24
C GLY A 258 21.52 -4.12 1.89
N TYR A 259 20.19 -4.17 1.86
CA TYR A 259 19.41 -3.93 0.65
C TYR A 259 19.56 -2.49 0.13
N ASN A 260 19.56 -1.52 1.04
CA ASN A 260 19.63 -0.08 0.74
C ASN A 260 21.08 0.46 0.71
N GLU A 261 22.07 -0.42 0.58
CA GLU A 261 23.50 -0.07 0.49
C GLU A 261 24.01 0.75 1.68
N ARG A 262 23.49 0.46 2.88
CA ARG A 262 23.92 1.03 4.18
C ARG A 262 24.83 0.06 4.94
N ASP A 263 25.64 0.57 5.87
CA ASP A 263 26.57 -0.23 6.69
C ASP A 263 25.91 -0.63 8.01
N PRO A 264 25.51 -1.90 8.20
CA PRO A 264 24.71 -2.34 9.34
C PRO A 264 25.45 -2.43 10.68
N MET A 265 26.65 -1.83 10.73
CA MET A 265 27.54 -1.90 11.88
C MET A 265 28.04 -0.51 12.32
N ASP A 266 27.70 0.55 11.59
CA ASP A 266 28.19 1.91 11.89
C ASP A 266 27.40 2.58 13.03
N GLY A 267 26.19 2.09 13.31
CA GLY A 267 25.25 2.58 14.31
C GLY A 267 24.75 3.99 14.05
N LYS A 268 24.88 4.51 12.83
CA LYS A 268 24.53 5.88 12.48
C LYS A 268 23.04 5.99 12.25
N LEU A 269 22.41 6.93 12.95
CA LEU A 269 21.05 7.34 12.65
C LEU A 269 21.01 7.98 11.25
N LEU A 270 20.56 7.22 10.26
CA LEU A 270 20.46 7.63 8.86
C LEU A 270 19.08 7.26 8.31
N PHE A 271 18.35 8.28 7.87
CA PHE A 271 17.06 8.13 7.24
C PHE A 271 17.01 8.88 5.91
N THR A 272 16.68 8.20 4.81
CA THR A 272 16.71 8.78 3.45
C THR A 272 15.40 8.64 2.69
N PHE A 273 14.45 7.84 3.19
CA PHE A 273 13.11 7.68 2.63
C PHE A 273 13.09 7.26 1.14
N ASP A 274 14.19 6.72 0.61
CA ASP A 274 14.33 6.30 -0.80
C ASP A 274 14.42 4.77 -0.93
N CYS A 275 13.71 4.06 -0.05
CA CYS A 275 13.91 2.63 0.19
C CYS A 275 12.81 1.74 -0.42
N GLY A 276 11.81 2.34 -1.09
CA GLY A 276 10.79 1.66 -1.88
C GLY A 276 9.74 0.88 -1.08
N GLY A 277 10.13 0.08 -0.07
CA GLY A 277 9.24 -0.81 0.69
C GLY A 277 8.63 -0.23 1.95
N TRP A 278 9.35 0.70 2.60
CA TRP A 278 8.91 1.36 3.83
C TRP A 278 9.24 2.85 3.78
N GLN A 279 8.41 3.61 3.07
CA GLN A 279 8.68 5.02 2.73
C GLN A 279 8.98 5.89 3.97
N THR A 280 8.39 5.58 5.11
CA THR A 280 8.54 6.37 6.33
C THR A 280 9.72 5.97 7.21
N GLU A 281 10.36 4.82 6.96
CA GLU A 281 11.46 4.28 7.79
C GLU A 281 11.14 4.28 9.31
N GLY A 282 9.86 4.09 9.64
CA GLY A 282 9.34 3.97 11.00
C GLY A 282 9.02 5.29 11.67
N TRP A 283 9.14 6.39 10.96
CA TRP A 283 8.62 7.67 11.41
C TRP A 283 7.10 7.64 11.39
N LEU A 284 6.50 8.10 12.48
CA LEU A 284 5.06 8.19 12.64
C LEU A 284 4.65 9.65 12.89
N PRO A 285 3.57 10.13 12.28
CA PRO A 285 3.01 11.43 12.63
C PRO A 285 2.34 11.38 14.01
N ASN A 286 2.43 12.46 14.79
CA ASN A 286 1.54 12.66 15.91
C ASN A 286 0.10 13.00 15.43
N PRO A 287 -0.93 12.77 16.27
CA PRO A 287 -2.32 13.03 15.90
C PRO A 287 -2.54 14.45 15.36
N GLY A 288 -3.04 14.54 14.12
CA GLY A 288 -3.33 15.79 13.42
C GLY A 288 -2.57 15.99 12.11
N ILE A 289 -1.56 15.17 11.82
CA ILE A 289 -1.02 14.95 10.47
C ILE A 289 -1.58 13.62 9.99
N SER A 290 -2.25 13.58 8.82
CA SER A 290 -2.98 12.39 8.36
C SER A 290 -2.08 11.32 7.75
N ASN A 291 -1.06 11.72 7.00
CA ASN A 291 -0.09 10.83 6.38
C ASN A 291 1.22 11.59 6.13
N ILE A 292 2.34 10.86 6.11
CA ILE A 292 3.68 11.40 5.84
C ILE A 292 4.43 10.60 4.76
N ALA A 293 3.88 9.45 4.35
CA ALA A 293 4.40 8.69 3.22
C ALA A 293 4.06 9.46 1.93
N GLY A 294 4.95 10.37 1.58
CA GLY A 294 4.84 11.23 0.40
C GLY A 294 5.32 10.51 -0.85
N PHE A 295 5.99 11.27 -1.72
CA PHE A 295 6.60 10.66 -2.89
C PHE A 295 7.87 9.88 -2.55
N LYS A 296 8.21 8.85 -3.34
CA LYS A 296 9.46 8.11 -3.18
C LYS A 296 10.66 9.08 -3.05
N GLY A 297 11.46 8.89 -2.00
CA GLY A 297 12.66 9.68 -1.72
C GLY A 297 12.47 10.86 -0.74
N TYR A 298 11.28 11.08 -0.18
CA TYR A 298 11.07 12.05 0.90
C TYR A 298 9.77 11.80 1.70
N LEU A 299 9.66 12.44 2.85
CA LEU A 299 8.38 12.61 3.56
C LEU A 299 7.71 13.90 3.10
N ASP A 300 6.39 13.90 2.95
CA ASP A 300 5.59 15.07 2.57
C ASP A 300 4.29 15.09 3.38
N PHE A 301 4.01 16.22 4.01
CA PHE A 301 2.82 16.42 4.83
C PHE A 301 2.51 17.91 5.03
N ASP A 302 1.25 18.20 5.32
CA ASP A 302 0.82 19.54 5.71
C ASP A 302 0.77 19.72 7.24
N LEU A 303 0.70 20.97 7.69
CA LEU A 303 0.43 21.36 9.07
C LEU A 303 -0.97 21.99 9.15
N PRO A 304 -2.05 21.18 9.26
CA PRO A 304 -3.44 21.69 9.20
C PRO A 304 -3.80 22.68 10.30
N ARG A 305 -3.01 22.76 11.37
CA ARG A 305 -3.20 23.70 12.48
C ARG A 305 -1.94 24.51 12.79
N GLY A 306 -1.01 24.58 11.83
CA GLY A 306 0.28 25.27 11.99
C GLY A 306 1.24 24.60 12.97
N GLN A 307 0.96 23.38 13.42
CA GLN A 307 1.81 22.61 14.30
C GLN A 307 1.69 21.12 13.99
N GLY A 308 2.76 20.38 14.25
CA GLY A 308 2.81 18.94 14.05
C GLY A 308 4.12 18.36 14.54
N SER A 309 4.23 17.04 14.59
CA SER A 309 5.49 16.40 14.94
C SER A 309 5.58 14.99 14.40
N LEU A 310 6.81 14.55 14.14
CA LEU A 310 7.12 13.17 13.76
C LEU A 310 7.87 12.49 14.89
N VAL A 311 7.59 11.21 15.11
CA VAL A 311 8.20 10.39 16.16
C VAL A 311 8.82 9.15 15.53
N ARG A 312 10.06 8.84 15.92
CA ARG A 312 10.69 7.55 15.68
C ARG A 312 10.96 6.88 17.00
N SER A 313 10.37 5.72 17.24
CA SER A 313 10.53 4.93 18.47
C SER A 313 11.20 3.60 18.17
N GLY A 314 11.59 2.83 19.18
CA GLY A 314 12.18 1.50 18.99
C GLY A 314 13.66 1.54 18.62
N LEU A 315 14.33 2.66 18.89
CA LEU A 315 15.77 2.80 18.67
C LEU A 315 16.55 2.15 19.82
N ASN A 316 17.80 1.82 19.56
CA ASN A 316 18.82 1.50 20.55
C ASN A 316 20.16 2.13 20.15
N ALA A 317 20.12 3.35 19.63
CA ALA A 317 21.29 4.00 19.03
C ALA A 317 22.22 4.59 20.10
N ASP A 318 23.52 4.34 19.96
CA ASP A 318 24.55 4.91 20.84
C ASP A 318 24.95 6.31 20.34
N LEU A 319 24.76 7.32 21.19
CA LEU A 319 25.12 8.71 20.89
C LEU A 319 26.61 8.91 20.59
N ALA A 320 27.48 8.06 21.14
CA ALA A 320 28.92 8.10 20.87
C ALA A 320 29.26 7.82 19.40
N ARG A 321 28.37 7.13 18.69
CA ARG A 321 28.52 6.84 17.26
C ARG A 321 28.02 7.97 16.38
N GLN A 322 27.27 8.95 16.89
CA GLN A 322 26.54 9.91 16.05
C GLN A 322 27.37 11.14 15.63
N GLY A 323 28.49 11.44 16.30
CA GLY A 323 29.33 12.58 15.95
C GLY A 323 28.81 13.96 16.43
N GLY A 324 27.86 13.98 17.37
CA GLY A 324 27.43 15.19 18.08
C GLY A 324 26.50 16.15 17.31
N LEU A 325 26.18 15.85 16.04
CA LEU A 325 25.32 16.68 15.20
C LEU A 325 24.29 15.84 14.45
N PHE A 326 23.01 16.22 14.54
CA PHE A 326 21.93 15.65 13.75
C PHE A 326 21.35 16.71 12.80
N SER A 327 21.23 16.38 11.52
CA SER A 327 20.64 17.23 10.48
C SER A 327 19.30 16.68 10.03
N VAL A 328 18.35 17.58 9.78
CA VAL A 328 17.10 17.31 9.07
C VAL A 328 17.11 18.14 7.79
N ALA A 329 17.31 17.51 6.64
CA ALA A 329 17.31 18.15 5.33
C ALA A 329 15.87 18.31 4.86
N MET A 330 15.36 19.55 4.83
CA MET A 330 13.94 19.80 4.62
C MET A 330 13.65 21.07 3.83
N SER A 331 12.47 21.10 3.21
CA SER A 331 11.89 22.22 2.49
C SER A 331 10.53 22.56 3.10
N VAL A 332 10.15 23.84 3.08
CA VAL A 332 8.91 24.31 3.69
C VAL A 332 8.25 25.36 2.79
N SER A 333 6.93 25.39 2.74
CA SER A 333 6.20 26.41 1.96
C SER A 333 6.11 27.77 2.67
N LYS A 334 6.31 27.79 3.99
CA LYS A 334 6.29 29.00 4.85
C LYS A 334 7.36 28.91 5.93
N PRO A 335 7.79 30.02 6.58
CA PRO A 335 8.77 29.96 7.66
C PRO A 335 8.34 29.01 8.79
N THR A 336 9.22 28.09 9.19
CA THR A 336 8.90 27.02 10.13
C THR A 336 9.96 26.91 11.21
N LEU A 337 9.52 26.87 12.47
CA LEU A 337 10.36 26.54 13.61
C LEU A 337 10.40 25.03 13.80
N VAL A 338 11.60 24.49 14.03
CA VAL A 338 11.83 23.05 14.15
C VAL A 338 12.59 22.77 15.44
N TRP A 339 12.19 21.74 16.17
CA TRP A 339 12.88 21.25 17.35
C TRP A 339 13.13 19.75 17.26
N LEU A 340 14.29 19.32 17.79
CA LEU A 340 14.59 17.92 18.04
C LEU A 340 14.43 17.61 19.53
N SER A 341 13.84 16.47 19.84
CA SER A 341 13.79 15.92 21.19
C SER A 341 14.26 14.46 21.17
N LEU A 342 14.96 14.05 22.23
CA LEU A 342 15.48 12.68 22.40
C LEU A 342 14.92 12.04 23.68
N ASN A 343 14.69 10.73 23.64
CA ASN A 343 14.38 9.91 24.81
C ASN A 343 15.46 8.85 25.03
N SER A 344 15.86 8.63 26.28
CA SER A 344 16.89 7.65 26.66
C SER A 344 16.33 6.38 27.31
N GLY A 345 15.03 6.10 27.14
CA GLY A 345 14.35 4.91 27.68
C GLY A 345 13.66 5.11 29.04
N ASP A 346 13.69 6.32 29.60
CA ASP A 346 13.07 6.66 30.89
C ASP A 346 11.66 7.27 30.74
N GLY A 347 11.09 7.22 29.54
CA GLY A 347 9.78 7.80 29.22
C GLY A 347 9.73 9.33 29.11
N VAL A 348 10.86 10.05 29.33
CA VAL A 348 10.91 11.52 29.23
C VAL A 348 11.53 11.97 27.90
N MET A 349 10.77 12.71 27.08
CA MET A 349 11.30 13.38 25.88
C MET A 349 12.00 14.67 26.28
N ARG A 350 13.30 14.76 26.01
CA ARG A 350 14.14 15.93 26.33
C ARG A 350 14.42 16.73 25.08
N LYS A 351 14.05 18.01 25.10
CA LYS A 351 14.23 18.94 23.99
C LYS A 351 15.69 19.37 23.85
N MET A 352 16.24 19.31 22.64
CA MET A 352 17.57 19.82 22.32
C MET A 352 17.56 21.35 22.19
N ALA A 353 18.74 21.97 22.17
CA ALA A 353 18.85 23.41 21.95
C ALA A 353 18.23 23.81 20.59
N GLY A 354 17.35 24.81 20.59
CA GLY A 354 16.53 25.25 19.44
C GLY A 354 15.43 26.22 19.88
N PRO A 355 14.53 26.69 19.00
CA PRO A 355 14.27 26.20 17.64
C PRO A 355 15.36 26.52 16.63
N VAL A 356 15.39 25.73 15.56
CA VAL A 356 16.01 26.13 14.30
C VAL A 356 14.91 26.68 13.39
N THR A 357 15.12 27.86 12.82
CA THR A 357 14.19 28.44 11.84
C THR A 357 14.58 28.01 10.43
N VAL A 358 13.66 27.35 9.72
CA VAL A 358 13.78 27.02 8.31
C VAL A 358 12.94 27.99 7.49
N LEU A 359 13.57 28.65 6.52
CA LEU A 359 12.90 29.58 5.61
C LEU A 359 12.46 28.87 4.33
N PRO A 360 11.35 29.29 3.70
CA PRO A 360 10.85 28.64 2.51
C PRO A 360 11.85 28.70 1.35
N GLY A 361 11.76 27.74 0.44
CA GLY A 361 12.66 27.60 -0.70
C GLY A 361 12.36 26.37 -1.53
N LYS A 362 12.92 26.32 -2.75
CA LYS A 362 12.82 25.13 -3.63
C LYS A 362 13.92 24.09 -3.36
N SER A 363 14.94 24.45 -2.60
CA SER A 363 16.06 23.58 -2.25
C SER A 363 15.95 23.17 -0.79
N TYR A 364 16.25 21.91 -0.49
CA TYR A 364 16.36 21.43 0.87
C TYR A 364 17.42 22.20 1.67
N LYS A 365 17.12 22.48 2.93
CA LYS A 365 18.00 23.15 3.89
C LYS A 365 18.13 22.29 5.13
N ASP A 366 19.33 22.25 5.71
CA ASP A 366 19.57 21.52 6.94
C ASP A 366 19.07 22.30 8.17
N ALA A 367 18.10 21.76 8.90
CA ALA A 367 17.90 22.09 10.30
C ALA A 367 18.87 21.27 11.16
N LYS A 368 19.82 21.93 11.81
CA LYS A 368 20.95 21.29 12.52
C LYS A 368 20.79 21.36 14.03
N PHE A 369 20.91 20.22 14.70
CA PHE A 369 20.77 20.09 16.15
C PHE A 369 22.02 19.47 16.75
N ARG A 370 22.61 20.13 17.74
CA ARG A 370 23.65 19.51 18.57
C ARG A 370 23.00 18.48 19.49
N ILE A 371 23.53 17.26 19.47
CA ILE A 371 23.09 16.15 20.31
C ILE A 371 24.22 15.77 21.29
N PRO A 372 23.91 15.17 22.45
CA PRO A 372 24.96 14.71 23.37
C PRO A 372 25.86 13.68 22.67
N GLU A 373 27.12 13.58 23.12
CA GLU A 373 28.11 12.63 22.57
C GLU A 373 28.11 11.28 23.31
N VAL A 374 27.30 11.12 24.35
CA VAL A 374 27.21 9.88 25.14
C VAL A 374 25.78 9.60 25.54
N GLY A 375 25.47 8.32 25.72
CA GLY A 375 24.15 7.83 26.14
C GLY A 375 23.41 7.10 25.02
N MET A 376 22.26 6.54 25.36
CA MET A 376 21.44 5.79 24.41
C MET A 376 20.21 6.59 24.00
N VAL A 377 19.80 6.45 22.74
CA VAL A 377 18.53 6.96 22.22
C VAL A 377 17.58 5.80 22.00
N LYS A 378 16.38 5.91 22.58
CA LYS A 378 15.26 4.97 22.41
C LYS A 378 14.15 5.52 21.53
N ALA A 379 14.02 6.84 21.48
CA ALA A 379 13.11 7.51 20.57
C ALA A 379 13.58 8.93 20.25
N MET A 380 13.16 9.42 19.09
CA MET A 380 13.36 10.78 18.61
C MET A 380 12.02 11.42 18.28
N ARG A 381 11.90 12.73 18.47
CA ARG A 381 10.76 13.51 18.01
C ARG A 381 11.22 14.80 17.37
N ILE A 382 10.64 15.11 16.21
CA ILE A 382 10.82 16.39 15.54
C ILE A 382 9.51 17.15 15.62
N ASP A 383 9.52 18.31 16.28
CA ASP A 383 8.37 19.18 16.42
C ASP A 383 8.46 20.33 15.41
N PHE A 384 7.34 20.68 14.77
CA PHE A 384 7.20 21.76 13.80
C PHE A 384 6.16 22.78 14.26
N GLN A 385 6.46 24.07 14.04
CA GLN A 385 5.49 25.16 14.22
C GLN A 385 5.63 26.18 13.09
N SER A 386 4.52 26.51 12.43
CA SER A 386 4.43 27.43 11.30
C SER A 386 3.01 28.01 11.21
N GLU A 387 2.69 28.67 10.10
CA GLU A 387 1.31 29.03 9.77
C GLU A 387 0.47 27.81 9.39
N GLU A 388 -0.85 27.94 9.48
CA GLU A 388 -1.78 26.91 9.02
C GLU A 388 -1.61 26.59 7.52
N GLY A 389 -1.68 25.30 7.19
CA GLY A 389 -1.53 24.80 5.82
C GLY A 389 -0.10 24.83 5.28
N THR A 390 0.92 25.04 6.13
CA THR A 390 2.32 24.88 5.71
C THR A 390 2.58 23.46 5.23
N ILE A 391 3.24 23.33 4.09
CA ILE A 391 3.71 22.05 3.54
C ILE A 391 5.16 21.87 3.99
N VAL A 392 5.48 20.66 4.44
CA VAL A 392 6.81 20.26 4.90
C VAL A 392 7.25 19.04 4.11
N GLU A 393 8.40 19.16 3.44
CA GLU A 393 9.07 18.05 2.76
C GLU A 393 10.37 17.73 3.49
N ILE A 394 10.67 16.45 3.75
CA ILE A 394 11.90 16.01 4.41
C ILE A 394 12.60 14.98 3.54
N GLU A 395 13.74 15.37 2.97
CA GLU A 395 14.57 14.54 2.09
C GLU A 395 15.37 13.51 2.88
N SER A 396 15.95 13.92 4.01
CA SER A 396 16.73 13.02 4.84
C SER A 396 16.86 13.52 6.27
N MET A 397 17.15 12.59 7.18
CA MET A 397 17.50 12.89 8.57
C MET A 397 18.73 12.08 8.91
N ARG A 398 19.82 12.72 9.32
CA ARG A 398 21.10 12.01 9.51
C ARG A 398 21.94 12.58 10.63
N ALA A 399 22.61 11.68 11.34
CA ALA A 399 23.77 12.00 12.13
C ALA A 399 24.92 12.37 11.17
N ASN A 400 25.52 13.55 11.34
CA ASN A 400 26.70 13.92 10.54
C ASN A 400 27.97 13.51 11.29
N SER A 401 28.95 12.99 10.57
CA SER A 401 30.33 13.08 11.02
C SER A 401 30.70 14.56 11.17
N GLY A 402 31.07 14.95 12.39
CA GLY A 402 31.58 16.29 12.69
C GLY A 402 32.89 16.60 11.99
#